data_AF-A0A529VRS4-F1
#
_entry.id   AF-A0A529VRS4-F1
#
_cell.length_a   1.000
_cell.length_b   1.000
_cell.length_c   1.000
_cell.angle_alpha   90.00
_cell.angle_beta   90.00
_cell.angle_gamma   90.00
#
_symmetry.space_group_name_H-M   'P 1'
#
loop_
_entity.id
_entity.type
_entity.pdbx_description
1 polymer ?
#
loop_
_entity_poly.entity_id
_entity_poly.type
_entity_poly.pdbx_seq_one_letter_code
_entity_poly.pdbx_strand_id
1 'polypeptide(L)' 'MRRLTSVACLLALAAFALLGGCGEPQFSDAEKKTIASLALNTLPSLKADTTNQYADVPAAAALGSTLFFDAGMSRDGT' A
#
# COMPACT_ATOMS: atom_id res chain seq x y z
N MET A 1 -15.31 46.21 14.12
CA MET A 1 -16.11 45.07 14.65
C MET A 1 -16.44 44.04 13.56
N ARG A 2 -17.11 44.39 12.46
CA ARG A 2 -17.50 43.46 11.36
C ARG A 2 -16.35 42.61 10.76
N ARG A 3 -15.14 43.17 10.63
CA ARG A 3 -13.96 42.45 10.10
C ARG A 3 -13.37 41.43 11.08
N LEU A 4 -13.40 41.70 12.38
CA LEU A 4 -12.93 40.76 13.41
C LEU A 4 -13.87 39.55 13.51
N THR A 5 -15.18 39.76 13.39
CA THR A 5 -16.17 38.68 13.36
C THR A 5 -15.99 37.77 12.15
N SER A 6 -15.70 38.33 10.97
CA SER A 6 -15.44 37.54 9.76
C SER A 6 -14.19 36.66 9.85
N VAL A 7 -13.10 37.19 10.42
CA VAL A 7 -11.85 36.42 10.61
C VAL A 7 -12.05 35.30 11.63
N ALA A 8 -12.77 35.57 12.73
CA ALA A 8 -13.11 34.55 13.72
C ALA A 8 -13.96 33.42 13.12
N CYS A 9 -14.94 33.75 12.27
CA CYS A 9 -15.74 32.74 11.56
C CYS A 9 -14.88 31.88 10.62
N LEU A 10 -13.94 32.47 9.88
CA LEU A 10 -13.07 31.72 8.96
C LEU A 10 -12.12 30.78 9.72
N LEU A 11 -11.56 31.24 10.84
CA LEU A 11 -10.72 30.41 11.70
C LEU A 11 -11.51 29.25 12.31
N ALA A 12 -12.74 29.50 12.76
CA ALA A 12 -13.63 28.45 13.27
C ALA A 12 -13.96 27.41 12.19
N LEU A 13 -14.22 27.85 10.95
CA LEU A 13 -14.52 26.95 9.84
C LEU A 13 -13.30 26.09 9.46
N ALA A 14 -12.11 26.68 9.43
CA ALA A 14 -10.86 25.97 9.16
C ALA A 14 -10.54 24.93 10.26
N ALA A 15 -10.73 25.30 11.54
CA ALA A 15 -10.56 24.37 12.66
C ALA A 15 -11.55 23.19 12.57
N PHE A 16 -12.81 23.45 12.19
CA PHE A 16 -13.81 22.40 12.03
C PHE A 16 -13.48 21.44 10.87
N ALA A 17 -12.98 21.97 9.75
CA ALA A 17 -12.55 21.16 8.61
C ALA A 17 -11.33 20.28 8.94
N LEU A 18 -10.37 20.79 9.69
CA LEU A 18 -9.19 20.02 10.13
C LEU A 18 -9.56 18.88 11.10
N LEU A 19 -10.56 19.09 11.96
CA LEU A 19 -11.05 18.08 12.89
C LEU A 19 -11.93 17.02 12.21
N GLY A 20 -12.70 17.39 11.18
CA GLY A 20 -13.60 16.48 10.47
C GLY A 20 -12.90 15.48 9.53
N GLY A 21 -11.65 15.75 9.12
CA GLY A 21 -10.89 14.90 8.19
C GLY A 21 -10.12 13.74 8.84
N CYS A 22 -10.06 13.68 10.18
CA CYS A 22 -9.28 12.68 10.93
C CYS A 22 -10.12 11.48 11.41
N GLY A 23 -11.28 11.23 10.80
CA GLY A 23 -12.07 10.04 11.09
C GLY A 23 -11.52 8.83 10.33
N GLU A 24 -11.32 7.71 11.00
CA GLU A 24 -11.11 6.44 10.29
C GLU A 24 -12.31 6.18 9.36
N PRO A 25 -12.08 5.63 8.15
CA PRO A 25 -13.18 5.27 7.27
C PRO A 25 -14.12 4.33 8.01
N GLN A 26 -15.38 4.73 8.14
CA GLN A 26 -16.42 3.89 8.75
C GLN A 26 -16.86 2.84 7.75
N PHE A 27 -16.09 1.76 7.68
CA PHE A 27 -16.48 0.57 6.93
C PHE A 27 -17.60 -0.15 7.67
N SER A 28 -18.62 -0.56 6.92
CA SER A 28 -19.59 -1.56 7.36
C SER A 28 -18.91 -2.89 7.69
N ASP A 29 -19.59 -3.76 8.44
CA ASP A 29 -19.06 -5.09 8.75
C ASP A 29 -18.84 -5.94 7.49
N ALA A 30 -19.65 -5.73 6.45
CA ALA A 30 -19.48 -6.37 5.15
C ALA A 30 -18.18 -5.92 4.46
N GLU A 31 -17.89 -4.62 4.45
CA GLU A 31 -16.67 -4.07 3.86
C GLU A 31 -15.43 -4.52 4.63
N LYS A 32 -15.49 -4.52 5.97
CA LYS A 32 -14.41 -5.05 6.81
C LYS A 32 -14.09 -6.50 6.48
N LYS A 33 -15.11 -7.32 6.25
CA LYS A 33 -14.94 -8.73 5.85
C LYS A 33 -14.26 -8.85 4.48
N THR A 34 -14.64 -8.01 3.52
CA THR A 34 -13.98 -7.97 2.21
C THR A 34 -12.52 -7.55 2.33
N ILE A 35 -12.22 -6.48 3.07
CA ILE A 35 -10.83 -6.03 3.30
C ILE A 35 -9.99 -7.13 3.94
N ALA A 36 -10.53 -7.81 4.96
CA ALA A 36 -9.84 -8.92 5.62
C ALA A 36 -9.51 -10.06 4.64
N SER A 37 -10.38 -10.34 3.66
CA SER A 37 -10.12 -11.37 2.64
C SER A 37 -9.01 -11.04 1.65
N LEU A 38 -8.60 -9.76 1.58
CA LEU A 38 -7.52 -9.30 0.70
C LEU A 38 -6.16 -9.26 1.40
N ALA A 39 -6.12 -9.54 2.71
CA ALA A 39 -4.90 -9.45 3.47
C ALA A 39 -3.94 -10.59 3.08
N LEU A 40 -2.69 -10.26 2.74
CA LEU A 40 -1.68 -11.24 2.25
C LEU A 40 -1.42 -12.36 3.26
N ASN A 41 -1.59 -12.11 4.55
CA ASN A 41 -1.42 -13.11 5.62
C ASN A 41 -2.57 -14.14 5.67
N THR A 42 -3.65 -13.94 4.93
CA THR A 42 -4.74 -14.92 4.78
C THR A 42 -4.50 -15.88 3.62
N LEU A 43 -3.47 -15.64 2.79
CA LEU A 43 -3.08 -16.56 1.74
C LEU A 43 -2.55 -17.86 2.36
N PRO A 44 -2.86 -19.03 1.76
CA PRO A 44 -2.28 -20.28 2.20
C PRO A 44 -0.76 -20.25 2.03
N SER A 45 -0.06 -21.08 2.82
CA SER A 45 1.38 -21.25 2.64
C SER A 45 1.68 -21.66 1.20
N LEU A 46 2.77 -21.10 0.66
CA LEU A 46 3.25 -21.45 -0.67
C LEU A 46 3.56 -22.95 -0.72
N LYS A 47 3.00 -23.64 -1.72
CA LYS A 47 3.32 -25.04 -2.00
C LYS A 47 4.66 -25.09 -2.75
N ALA A 48 5.47 -26.12 -2.47
CA ALA A 48 6.67 -26.38 -3.26
C ALA A 48 6.34 -26.49 -4.77
N ASP A 49 7.12 -25.80 -5.58
CA ASP A 49 7.00 -25.81 -7.04
C ASP A 49 7.70 -27.05 -7.61
N THR A 50 6.95 -27.91 -8.30
CA THR A 50 7.49 -29.14 -8.90
C THR A 50 8.10 -28.92 -10.29
N THR A 51 7.96 -27.72 -10.86
CA THR A 51 8.43 -27.37 -12.20
C THR A 51 9.74 -26.58 -12.18
N ASN A 52 10.04 -25.92 -11.05
CA ASN A 52 11.26 -25.16 -10.85
C ASN A 52 12.11 -25.74 -9.72
N GLN A 53 13.12 -26.51 -10.06
CA GLN A 53 14.04 -27.13 -9.10
C GLN A 53 14.85 -26.12 -8.25
N TYR A 54 14.86 -24.84 -8.63
CA TYR A 54 15.59 -23.78 -7.92
C TYR A 54 14.67 -22.84 -7.14
N ALA A 55 13.36 -23.09 -7.10
CA ALA A 55 12.37 -22.19 -6.51
C ALA A 55 12.71 -21.77 -5.07
N ASP A 56 13.19 -22.71 -4.26
CA ASP A 56 13.50 -22.51 -2.85
C ASP A 56 15.01 -22.39 -2.56
N VAL A 57 15.84 -22.14 -3.58
CA VAL A 57 17.30 -21.98 -3.42
C VAL A 57 17.63 -20.49 -3.22
N PRO A 58 18.06 -20.04 -2.03
CA PRO A 58 18.24 -18.61 -1.75
C PRO A 58 19.28 -17.94 -2.65
N ALA A 59 20.34 -18.65 -3.01
CA ALA A 59 21.37 -18.13 -3.91
C ALA A 59 20.85 -17.91 -5.34
N ALA A 60 19.94 -18.75 -5.82
CA ALA A 60 19.32 -18.59 -7.15
C ALA A 60 18.39 -17.37 -7.16
N ALA A 61 17.61 -17.17 -6.10
CA ALA A 61 16.77 -15.98 -5.95
C ALA A 61 17.60 -14.69 -5.90
N ALA A 62 18.71 -14.69 -5.16
CA ALA A 62 19.62 -13.54 -5.08
C ALA A 62 20.24 -13.21 -6.45
N LEU A 63 20.72 -14.22 -7.18
CA LEU A 63 21.25 -14.03 -8.53
C LEU A 63 20.17 -13.50 -9.49
N GLY A 64 18.97 -14.10 -9.47
CA GLY A 64 17.85 -13.67 -10.30
C GLY A 64 17.46 -12.22 -10.02
N SER A 65 17.44 -11.80 -8.75
CA SER A 65 17.21 -10.40 -8.38
C SER A 65 18.25 -9.47 -8.97
N THR A 66 19.54 -9.83 -8.95
CA THR A 66 20.59 -9.01 -9.57
C THR A 66 20.37 -8.89 -11.08
N LEU A 67 20.12 -10.00 -11.75
CA LEU A 67 19.94 -10.03 -13.21
C LEU A 67 18.67 -9.31 -13.67
N PHE A 68 17.57 -9.39 -12.91
CA PHE A 68 16.31 -8.75 -13.25
C PHE A 68 16.43 -7.23 -13.39
N PHE A 69 17.32 -6.61 -12.60
CA PHE A 69 17.58 -5.17 -12.63
C PHE A 69 18.82 -4.79 -13.44
N ASP A 70 19.48 -5.75 -14.08
CA ASP A 70 20.62 -5.48 -14.94
C ASP A 70 20.13 -5.05 -16.33
N ALA A 71 20.20 -3.74 -16.61
CA ALA A 71 19.85 -3.18 -17.92
C ALA A 71 20.69 -3.78 -19.06
N GLY A 72 21.89 -4.31 -18.77
CA GLY A 72 22.72 -5.03 -19.73
C GLY A 72 22.12 -6.33 -20.25
N MET A 73 21.04 -6.84 -19.62
CA MET A 73 20.24 -7.96 -20.14
C MET A 73 19.30 -7.54 -21.27
N SER A 74 19.08 -6.24 -21.50
CA SER A 74 18.38 -5.69 -22.66
C SER A 74 19.29 -5.64 -23.88
N ARG A 75 18.72 -5.78 -25.09
CA ARG A 75 19.47 -5.77 -26.36
C ARG A 75 20.39 -4.55 -26.52
N ASP A 76 19.93 -3.38 -26.09
CA ASP A 76 20.61 -2.08 -26.20
C ASP A 76 21.20 -1.59 -24.88
N GLY A 77 21.05 -2.35 -23.80
CA GLY A 77 21.65 -2.00 -22.51
C GLY A 77 21.03 -0.77 -21.83
N THR A 78 19.84 -0.33 -22.26
CA THR A 78 19.14 0.87 -21.78
C THR A 78 17.68 0.60 -21.45
#